data_AF-A0A6J8B9L6-F1
#
_entry.id   AF-A0A6J8B9L6-F1
#
_cell.length_a   1.000
_cell.length_b   1.000
_cell.length_c   1.000
_cell.angle_alpha   90.00
_cell.angle_beta   90.00
_cell.angle_gamma   90.00
#
_symmetry.space_group_name_H-M   'P 1'
#
loop_
_entity.id
_entity.type
_entity.pdbx_description
1 polymer ?
#
loop_
_entity_poly.entity_id
_entity_poly.type
_entity_poly.pdbx_seq_one_letter_code
_entity_poly.pdbx_strand_id
1 'polypeptide(L)'
;MGLVFQLHQIRRERKCPDIIEAIASFGAPFKILPVVVIFRFILNNESFEGLITRFGLPQEDSRELTKSGLYTATLPLMLYIISLGVVNVHCYLLIMALNIISKVAAVLFGWIPSLLFTFCEKIKVILLILAILTSCILCGSLGIIISYICFVLQLARLCHLARVLKHRNDTTKFNLGVTILLIYLWVVALSFPASISWAKNMRYTFILPDDSNKLMSVLSVLSISCLVVLDNPISARESYLYVAPAVYVVNVLLLLYGMVSLYRIVYAVTSVLLGLAVTRMVYYFKHGQHIDIGQDKSD
;
A
#
# COMPACT_ATOMS: atom_id res chain seq x y z
N MET A 1 6.04 -9.08 2.73
CA MET A 1 5.82 -10.55 2.88
C MET A 1 4.37 -10.93 3.17
N GLY A 2 3.70 -10.41 4.21
CA GLY A 2 2.29 -10.77 4.50
C GLY A 2 1.33 -10.59 3.31
N LEU A 3 1.46 -9.48 2.57
CA LEU A 3 0.69 -9.23 1.35
C LEU A 3 0.91 -10.32 0.27
N VAL A 4 2.14 -10.81 0.08
CA VAL A 4 2.45 -11.86 -0.92
C VAL A 4 1.66 -13.12 -0.60
N PHE A 5 1.61 -13.51 0.67
CA PHE A 5 0.85 -14.67 1.13
C PHE A 5 -0.66 -14.47 0.93
N GLN A 6 -1.19 -13.31 1.28
CA GLN A 6 -2.61 -13.00 1.05
C GLN A 6 -2.99 -13.07 -0.43
N LEU A 7 -2.16 -12.53 -1.33
CA LEU A 7 -2.40 -12.60 -2.78
C LEU A 7 -2.40 -14.05 -3.29
N HIS A 8 -1.48 -14.88 -2.78
CA HIS A 8 -1.46 -16.31 -3.09
C HIS A 8 -2.72 -17.03 -2.61
N GLN A 9 -3.19 -16.71 -1.41
CA GLN A 9 -4.40 -17.32 -0.82
C GLN A 9 -5.68 -16.88 -1.53
N ILE A 10 -5.79 -15.60 -1.90
CA ILE A 10 -6.93 -15.12 -2.70
C ILE A 10 -6.99 -15.86 -4.04
N ARG A 11 -5.83 -16.11 -4.67
CA ARG A 11 -5.76 -16.88 -5.91
C ARG A 11 -6.20 -18.34 -5.71
N ARG A 12 -5.71 -19.02 -4.67
CA ARG A 12 -5.92 -20.46 -4.46
C ARG A 12 -7.31 -20.77 -3.88
N GLU A 13 -7.71 -20.07 -2.83
CA GLU A 13 -8.87 -20.43 -2.00
C GLU A 13 -10.02 -19.40 -2.07
N ARG A 14 -9.82 -18.29 -2.80
CA ARG A 14 -10.74 -17.13 -2.84
C ARG A 14 -11.04 -16.56 -1.45
N LYS A 15 -10.10 -16.72 -0.52
CA LYS A 15 -10.16 -16.17 0.84
C LYS A 15 -8.88 -15.40 1.11
N CYS A 16 -9.00 -14.28 1.81
CA CYS A 16 -7.85 -13.52 2.30
C CYS A 16 -7.74 -13.73 3.81
N PRO A 17 -6.67 -14.36 4.33
CA PRO A 17 -6.45 -14.46 5.77
C PRO A 17 -6.15 -13.09 6.37
N ASP A 18 -6.32 -12.98 7.69
CA ASP A 18 -5.94 -11.77 8.43
C ASP A 18 -4.44 -11.50 8.27
N ILE A 19 -4.05 -10.23 8.26
CA ILE A 19 -2.65 -9.86 8.03
C ILE A 19 -1.72 -10.42 9.11
N ILE A 20 -2.17 -10.52 10.37
CA ILE A 20 -1.39 -11.09 11.48
C ILE A 20 -1.11 -12.57 11.20
N GLU A 21 -2.12 -13.33 10.79
CA GLU A 21 -1.97 -14.74 10.40
C GLU A 21 -1.08 -14.90 9.17
N ALA A 22 -1.22 -14.01 8.18
CA ALA A 22 -0.38 -13.99 7.00
C ALA A 22 1.10 -13.71 7.31
N ILE A 23 1.37 -12.80 8.25
CA ILE A 23 2.72 -12.49 8.73
C ILE A 23 3.27 -13.68 9.54
N ALA A 24 2.48 -14.29 10.42
CA ALA A 24 2.92 -15.48 11.17
C ALA A 24 3.29 -16.64 10.22
N SER A 25 2.53 -16.82 9.14
CA SER A 25 2.73 -17.90 8.18
C SER A 25 3.90 -17.66 7.21
N PHE A 26 4.12 -16.41 6.78
CA PHE A 26 5.04 -16.10 5.68
C PHE A 26 6.07 -15.00 5.97
N GLY A 27 6.08 -14.45 7.19
CA GLY A 27 7.01 -13.40 7.64
C GLY A 27 8.28 -13.91 8.30
N ALA A 28 8.65 -15.17 8.09
CA ALA A 28 9.88 -15.71 8.66
C ALA A 28 11.13 -15.25 7.87
N PRO A 29 12.22 -14.87 8.56
CA PRO A 29 13.40 -14.28 7.92
C PRO A 29 14.06 -15.20 6.90
N PHE A 30 14.07 -16.51 7.17
CA PHE A 30 14.65 -17.53 6.27
C PHE A 30 13.96 -17.62 4.90
N LYS A 31 12.78 -17.03 4.72
CA LYS A 31 12.09 -17.00 3.42
C LYS A 31 12.60 -15.91 2.48
N ILE A 32 13.23 -14.86 3.01
CA ILE A 32 13.67 -13.71 2.21
C ILE A 32 15.17 -13.44 2.33
N LEU A 33 15.76 -13.59 3.52
CA LEU A 33 17.16 -13.26 3.76
C LEU A 33 18.14 -14.09 2.90
N PRO A 34 17.96 -15.41 2.69
CA PRO A 34 18.88 -16.16 1.84
C PRO A 34 18.93 -15.62 0.41
N VAL A 35 17.78 -15.21 -0.13
CA VAL A 35 17.69 -14.60 -1.46
C VAL A 35 18.44 -13.27 -1.48
N VAL A 36 18.23 -12.41 -0.46
CA VAL A 36 18.97 -11.14 -0.33
C VAL A 36 20.48 -11.37 -0.26
N VAL A 37 20.95 -12.37 0.50
CA VAL A 37 22.37 -12.70 0.62
C VAL A 37 22.95 -13.16 -0.73
N ILE A 38 22.23 -14.02 -1.46
CA ILE A 38 22.64 -14.47 -2.80
C ILE A 38 22.75 -13.28 -3.76
N PHE A 39 21.71 -12.43 -3.83
CA PHE A 39 21.75 -11.24 -4.69
C PHE A 39 22.88 -10.29 -4.30
N ARG A 40 23.11 -10.08 -3.01
CA ARG A 40 24.21 -9.26 -2.53
C ARG A 40 25.58 -9.84 -2.92
N PHE A 41 25.75 -11.16 -2.84
CA PHE A 41 26.97 -11.82 -3.29
C PHE A 41 27.20 -11.58 -4.80
N ILE A 42 26.15 -11.71 -5.62
CA ILE A 42 26.21 -11.46 -7.06
C ILE A 42 26.56 -9.98 -7.35
N LEU A 43 25.88 -9.04 -6.69
CA LEU A 43 26.09 -7.60 -6.89
C LEU A 43 27.46 -7.12 -6.41
N ASN A 44 28.08 -7.82 -5.46
CA ASN A 44 29.42 -7.49 -4.98
C ASN A 44 30.56 -8.03 -5.85
N ASN A 45 30.27 -8.88 -6.84
CA ASN A 45 31.28 -9.39 -7.75
C ASN A 45 31.75 -8.28 -8.71
N GLU A 46 33.08 -8.12 -8.88
CA GLU A 46 33.69 -7.10 -9.74
C GLU A 46 33.20 -7.19 -11.20
N SER A 47 32.91 -8.41 -11.69
CA SER A 47 32.35 -8.62 -13.03
C SER A 47 30.97 -7.98 -13.21
N PHE A 48 30.19 -7.86 -12.13
CA PHE A 48 28.86 -7.25 -12.16
C PHE A 48 28.90 -5.73 -11.97
N GLU A 49 29.96 -5.19 -11.38
CA GLU A 49 30.09 -3.74 -11.14
C GLU A 49 30.11 -2.94 -12.45
N GLY A 50 30.80 -3.45 -13.47
CA GLY A 50 30.79 -2.87 -14.82
C GLY A 50 29.41 -2.92 -15.49
N LEU A 51 28.56 -3.87 -15.10
CA LEU A 51 27.20 -4.01 -15.63
C LEU A 51 26.24 -3.05 -14.89
N ILE A 52 26.34 -2.99 -13.57
CA ILE A 52 25.57 -2.08 -12.70
C ILE A 52 25.76 -0.62 -13.13
N THR A 53 27.01 -0.21 -13.36
CA THR A 53 27.36 1.15 -13.80
C THR A 53 26.79 1.48 -15.19
N ARG A 54 26.79 0.52 -16.14
CA ARG A 54 26.16 0.69 -17.46
C ARG A 54 24.64 0.84 -17.38
N PHE A 55 23.99 0.13 -16.47
CA PHE A 55 22.53 0.23 -16.26
C PHE A 55 22.14 1.42 -15.36
N GLY A 56 23.10 2.20 -14.85
CA GLY A 56 22.83 3.33 -13.97
C GLY A 56 22.20 2.95 -12.63
N LEU A 57 22.38 1.70 -12.19
CA LEU A 57 21.85 1.22 -10.92
C LEU A 57 22.67 1.81 -9.76
N PRO A 58 22.03 2.22 -8.65
CA PRO A 58 22.73 2.75 -7.49
C PRO A 58 23.61 1.66 -6.86
N GLN A 59 24.69 2.07 -6.20
CA GLN A 59 25.48 1.15 -5.39
C GLN A 59 24.65 0.58 -4.24
N GLU A 60 24.93 -0.66 -3.88
CA GLU A 60 24.23 -1.36 -2.81
C GLU A 60 24.57 -0.76 -1.44
N ASP A 61 23.55 -0.64 -0.57
CA ASP A 61 23.62 0.16 0.66
C ASP A 61 24.63 -0.38 1.67
N SER A 62 24.92 -1.68 1.65
CA SER A 62 25.89 -2.25 2.57
C SER A 62 27.31 -1.76 2.31
N ARG A 63 27.66 -1.43 1.05
CA ARG A 63 28.98 -0.86 0.73
C ARG A 63 29.13 0.52 1.37
N GLU A 64 28.09 1.34 1.31
CA GLU A 64 28.08 2.67 1.94
C GLU A 64 28.12 2.55 3.47
N LEU A 65 27.30 1.69 4.06
CA LEU A 65 27.32 1.43 5.51
C LEU A 65 28.66 0.84 6.00
N THR A 66 29.33 0.03 5.17
CA THR A 66 30.65 -0.53 5.49
C THR A 66 31.72 0.57 5.48
N LYS A 67 31.68 1.48 4.50
CA LYS A 67 32.56 2.66 4.45
C LYS A 67 32.40 3.54 5.68
N SER A 68 31.17 3.69 6.19
CA SER A 68 30.89 4.45 7.42
C SER A 68 31.22 3.68 8.71
N GLY A 69 31.69 2.43 8.63
CA GLY A 69 31.97 1.59 9.81
C GLY A 69 30.73 1.14 10.60
N LEU A 70 29.54 1.27 10.01
CA LEU A 70 28.25 0.97 10.65
C LEU A 70 27.71 -0.42 10.28
N TYR A 71 28.21 -1.03 9.20
CA TYR A 71 27.71 -2.30 8.72
C TYR A 71 28.24 -3.48 9.55
N THR A 72 27.34 -4.24 10.18
CA THR A 72 27.65 -5.54 10.79
C THR A 72 26.91 -6.66 10.06
N ALA A 73 27.44 -7.88 10.10
CA ALA A 73 26.81 -9.04 9.43
C ALA A 73 25.39 -9.34 9.98
N THR A 74 25.13 -9.00 11.24
CA THR A 74 23.86 -9.21 11.93
C THR A 74 22.85 -8.08 11.74
N LEU A 75 23.27 -6.92 11.25
CA LEU A 75 22.44 -5.72 11.12
C LEU A 75 21.13 -5.97 10.33
N PRO A 76 21.14 -6.61 9.14
CA PRO A 76 19.90 -6.86 8.39
C PRO A 76 18.92 -7.75 9.14
N LEU A 77 19.42 -8.75 9.89
CA LEU A 77 18.59 -9.64 10.70
C LEU A 77 17.96 -8.87 11.88
N MET A 78 18.74 -8.02 12.56
CA MET A 78 18.22 -7.19 13.65
C MET A 78 17.14 -6.23 13.15
N LEU A 79 17.40 -5.49 12.07
CA LEU A 79 16.42 -4.59 11.46
C LEU A 79 15.16 -5.34 11.02
N TYR A 80 15.30 -6.56 10.49
CA TYR A 80 14.16 -7.39 10.11
C TYR A 80 13.30 -7.76 11.32
N ILE A 81 13.90 -8.24 12.42
CA ILE A 81 13.16 -8.63 13.64
C ILE A 81 12.46 -7.41 14.26
N ILE A 82 13.15 -6.27 14.33
CA ILE A 82 12.56 -5.01 14.80
C ILE A 82 11.38 -4.62 13.92
N SER A 83 11.54 -4.66 12.59
CA SER A 83 10.47 -4.33 11.65
C SER A 83 9.25 -5.26 11.82
N LEU A 84 9.46 -6.55 12.07
CA LEU A 84 8.39 -7.51 12.31
C LEU A 84 7.60 -7.16 13.59
N GLY A 85 8.29 -6.80 14.66
CA GLY A 85 7.68 -6.32 15.90
C GLY A 85 6.87 -5.04 15.68
N VAL A 86 7.47 -4.05 15.01
CA VAL A 86 6.83 -2.76 14.69
C VAL A 86 5.56 -2.98 13.87
N VAL A 87 5.62 -3.80 12.81
CA VAL A 87 4.47 -4.08 11.93
C VAL A 87 3.34 -4.77 12.70
N ASN A 88 3.64 -5.73 13.59
CA ASN A 88 2.62 -6.40 14.40
C ASN A 88 1.92 -5.43 15.36
N VAL A 89 2.67 -4.57 16.03
CA VAL A 89 2.11 -3.53 16.92
C VAL A 89 1.24 -2.57 16.12
N HIS A 90 1.72 -2.08 14.98
CA HIS A 90 0.95 -1.17 14.12
C HIS A 90 -0.31 -1.82 13.57
N CYS A 91 -0.26 -3.09 13.22
CA CYS A 91 -1.43 -3.84 12.78
C CYS A 91 -2.49 -3.92 13.89
N TYR A 92 -2.08 -4.26 15.12
CA TYR A 92 -3.00 -4.32 16.26
C TYR A 92 -3.65 -2.95 16.52
N LEU A 93 -2.84 -1.88 16.54
CA LEU A 93 -3.33 -0.51 16.73
C LEU A 93 -4.29 -0.08 15.62
N LEU A 94 -3.98 -0.41 14.35
CA LEU A 94 -4.83 -0.07 13.21
C LEU A 94 -6.19 -0.77 13.28
N ILE A 95 -6.21 -2.07 13.60
CA ILE A 95 -7.45 -2.83 13.76
C ILE A 95 -8.25 -2.25 14.93
N MET A 96 -7.61 -1.97 16.07
CA MET A 96 -8.28 -1.35 17.22
C MET A 96 -8.88 0.02 16.86
N ALA A 97 -8.14 0.86 16.14
CA ALA A 97 -8.62 2.17 15.69
C ALA A 97 -9.83 2.03 14.74
N LEU A 98 -9.76 1.14 13.74
CA LEU A 98 -10.89 0.87 12.84
C LEU A 98 -12.12 0.37 13.60
N ASN A 99 -11.93 -0.37 14.69
CA ASN A 99 -13.04 -0.85 15.52
C ASN A 99 -13.72 0.29 16.27
N ILE A 100 -12.93 1.19 16.83
CA ILE A 100 -13.44 2.37 17.53
C ILE A 100 -14.18 3.26 16.54
N ILE A 101 -13.56 3.58 15.40
CA ILE A 101 -14.16 4.41 14.35
C ILE A 101 -15.47 3.79 13.84
N SER A 102 -15.48 2.48 13.60
CA SER A 102 -16.67 1.76 13.13
C SER A 102 -17.82 1.82 14.14
N LYS A 103 -17.55 1.65 15.44
CA LYS A 103 -18.56 1.78 16.51
C LYS A 103 -19.06 3.20 16.66
N VAL A 104 -18.15 4.18 16.68
CA VAL A 104 -18.49 5.61 16.77
C VAL A 104 -19.34 6.01 15.56
N ALA A 105 -18.97 5.59 14.36
CA ALA A 105 -19.76 5.80 13.15
C ALA A 105 -21.14 5.14 13.26
N ALA A 106 -21.23 3.90 13.76
CA ALA A 106 -22.52 3.23 13.94
C ALA A 106 -23.45 3.97 14.93
N VAL A 107 -22.90 4.58 15.98
CA VAL A 107 -23.67 5.38 16.94
C VAL A 107 -24.08 6.72 16.33
N LEU A 108 -23.15 7.45 15.70
CA LEU A 108 -23.41 8.76 15.10
C LEU A 108 -24.36 8.69 13.90
N PHE A 109 -24.22 7.65 13.08
CA PHE A 109 -24.99 7.47 11.84
C PHE A 109 -26.10 6.42 11.96
N GLY A 110 -26.30 5.80 13.14
CA GLY A 110 -27.34 4.78 13.34
C GLY A 110 -28.77 5.32 13.23
N TRP A 111 -28.94 6.64 13.36
CA TRP A 111 -30.22 7.35 13.17
C TRP A 111 -30.43 7.85 11.74
N ILE A 112 -29.44 7.68 10.86
CA ILE A 112 -29.40 8.33 9.56
C ILE A 112 -29.95 7.38 8.48
N PRO A 113 -30.92 7.83 7.65
CA PRO A 113 -31.55 7.00 6.62
C PRO A 113 -30.57 6.58 5.52
N SER A 114 -30.89 5.46 4.85
CA SER A 114 -30.10 4.83 3.78
C SER A 114 -29.69 5.78 2.63
N LEU A 115 -30.41 6.90 2.43
CA LEU A 115 -30.06 7.95 1.46
C LEU A 115 -28.70 8.61 1.71
N LEU A 116 -28.29 8.77 2.97
CA LEU A 116 -27.03 9.46 3.31
C LEU A 116 -25.81 8.58 2.97
N PHE A 117 -25.97 7.25 2.94
CA PHE A 117 -24.92 6.35 2.47
C PHE A 117 -24.65 6.50 0.97
N THR A 118 -25.70 6.66 0.16
CA THR A 118 -25.58 6.92 -1.28
C THR A 118 -24.96 8.30 -1.54
N PHE A 119 -25.31 9.30 -0.73
CA PHE A 119 -24.70 10.62 -0.77
C PHE A 119 -23.22 10.57 -0.38
N CYS A 120 -22.86 9.79 0.64
CA CYS A 120 -21.49 9.59 1.10
C CYS A 120 -20.60 8.92 0.04
N GLU A 121 -21.14 7.99 -0.76
CA GLU A 121 -20.42 7.39 -1.90
C GLU A 121 -20.09 8.42 -2.98
N LYS A 122 -21.02 9.32 -3.32
CA LYS A 122 -20.76 10.41 -4.28
C LYS A 122 -19.75 11.42 -3.74
N ILE A 123 -19.88 11.81 -2.47
CA ILE A 123 -18.92 12.69 -1.78
C ILE A 123 -17.53 12.07 -1.77
N LYS A 124 -17.41 10.76 -1.51
CA LYS A 124 -16.13 10.04 -1.52
C LYS A 124 -15.41 10.20 -2.86
N VAL A 125 -16.11 10.02 -3.98
CA VAL A 125 -15.51 10.21 -5.32
C VAL A 125 -15.02 11.65 -5.52
N ILE A 126 -15.83 12.63 -5.12
CA ILE A 126 -15.46 14.05 -5.19
C ILE A 126 -14.21 14.34 -4.34
N LEU A 127 -14.13 13.81 -3.12
CA LEU A 127 -12.97 13.96 -2.24
C LEU A 127 -11.71 13.30 -2.80
N LEU A 128 -11.83 12.18 -3.50
CA LEU A 128 -10.69 11.54 -4.17
C LEU A 128 -10.20 12.36 -5.36
N ILE A 129 -11.11 12.93 -6.16
CA ILE A 129 -10.76 13.86 -7.23
C ILE A 129 -10.03 15.09 -6.65
N LEU A 130 -10.55 15.64 -5.54
CA LEU A 130 -9.89 16.73 -4.82
C LEU A 130 -8.51 16.32 -4.29
N ALA A 131 -8.35 15.09 -3.78
CA ALA A 131 -7.06 14.56 -3.33
C ALA A 131 -6.05 14.50 -4.48
N ILE A 132 -6.46 14.10 -5.68
CA ILE A 132 -5.61 14.08 -6.87
C ILE A 132 -5.22 15.52 -7.27
N LEU A 133 -6.19 16.43 -7.34
CA LEU A 133 -5.93 17.83 -7.72
C LEU A 133 -4.99 18.53 -6.74
N THR A 134 -5.21 18.36 -5.44
CA THR A 134 -4.36 18.92 -4.39
C THR A 134 -2.94 18.33 -4.40
N SER A 135 -2.80 17.04 -4.71
CA SER A 135 -1.49 16.38 -4.89
C SER A 135 -0.73 16.95 -6.08
N CYS A 136 -1.41 17.25 -7.19
CA CYS A 136 -0.80 17.82 -8.39
C CYS A 136 -0.42 19.30 -8.23
N ILE A 137 -1.26 20.10 -7.58
CA ILE A 137 -1.14 21.57 -7.58
C ILE A 137 -0.42 22.09 -6.34
N LEU A 138 -0.82 21.66 -5.13
CA LEU A 138 -0.38 22.27 -3.87
C LEU A 138 0.83 21.56 -3.27
N CYS A 139 0.61 20.35 -2.77
CA CYS A 139 1.61 19.52 -2.10
C CYS A 139 1.18 18.05 -2.18
N GLY A 140 2.11 17.18 -2.56
CA GLY A 140 1.84 15.75 -2.68
C GLY A 140 1.28 15.14 -1.39
N SER A 141 1.82 15.57 -0.24
CA SER A 141 1.46 15.04 1.08
C SER A 141 0.01 15.32 1.50
N LEU A 142 -0.60 16.43 1.07
CA LEU A 142 -2.01 16.72 1.39
C LEU A 142 -2.96 15.76 0.68
N GLY A 143 -2.71 15.48 -0.60
CA GLY A 143 -3.48 14.49 -1.34
C GLY A 143 -3.39 13.11 -0.70
N ILE A 144 -2.20 12.74 -0.20
CA ILE A 144 -2.00 11.49 0.54
C ILE A 144 -2.86 11.46 1.82
N ILE A 145 -2.86 12.54 2.61
CA ILE A 145 -3.65 12.62 3.84
C ILE A 145 -5.16 12.54 3.55
N ILE A 146 -5.66 13.30 2.57
CA ILE A 146 -7.09 13.32 2.20
C ILE A 146 -7.53 11.93 1.72
N SER A 147 -6.77 11.31 0.82
CA SER A 147 -7.07 9.96 0.31
C SER A 147 -6.95 8.89 1.39
N TYR A 148 -6.03 9.04 2.35
CA TYR A 148 -5.92 8.14 3.51
C TYR A 148 -7.16 8.21 4.38
N ILE A 149 -7.65 9.42 4.71
CA ILE A 149 -8.90 9.60 5.48
C ILE A 149 -10.08 8.97 4.75
N CYS A 150 -10.21 9.20 3.44
CA CYS A 150 -11.26 8.59 2.62
C CYS A 150 -11.21 7.05 2.69
N PHE A 151 -10.00 6.48 2.61
CA PHE A 151 -9.82 5.04 2.64
C PHE A 151 -10.12 4.44 4.03
N VAL A 152 -9.74 5.12 5.12
CA VAL A 152 -10.10 4.74 6.49
C VAL A 152 -11.63 4.69 6.65
N LEU A 153 -12.35 5.70 6.17
CA LEU A 153 -13.81 5.74 6.26
C LEU A 153 -14.48 4.60 5.50
N GLN A 154 -14.01 4.29 4.28
CA GLN A 154 -14.50 3.13 3.53
C GLN A 154 -14.25 1.82 4.27
N LEU A 155 -13.05 1.64 4.82
CA LEU A 155 -12.71 0.42 5.56
C LEU A 155 -13.44 0.32 6.90
N ALA A 156 -13.74 1.43 7.56
CA ALA A 156 -14.58 1.43 8.76
C ALA A 156 -16.01 0.98 8.45
N ARG A 157 -16.58 1.40 7.31
CA ARG A 157 -17.87 0.90 6.83
C ARG A 157 -17.81 -0.58 6.51
N LEU A 158 -16.78 -1.01 5.79
CA LEU A 158 -16.60 -2.41 5.43
C LEU A 158 -16.38 -3.30 6.66
N CYS A 159 -15.69 -2.80 7.68
CA CYS A 159 -15.53 -3.44 8.99
C CYS A 159 -16.89 -3.66 9.66
N HIS A 160 -17.77 -2.64 9.63
CA HIS A 160 -19.12 -2.75 10.15
C HIS A 160 -19.91 -3.84 9.41
N LEU A 161 -19.92 -3.80 8.07
CA LEU A 161 -20.62 -4.79 7.23
C LEU A 161 -20.09 -6.22 7.44
N ALA A 162 -18.78 -6.39 7.44
CA ALA A 162 -18.14 -7.70 7.61
C ALA A 162 -18.43 -8.31 8.99
N ARG A 163 -18.65 -7.50 10.03
CA ARG A 163 -18.95 -7.97 11.39
C ARG A 163 -20.42 -8.22 11.65
N VAL A 164 -21.28 -7.30 11.22
CA VAL A 164 -22.72 -7.38 11.50
C VAL A 164 -23.40 -8.38 10.56
N LEU A 165 -23.05 -8.37 9.26
CA LEU A 165 -23.70 -9.20 8.25
C LEU A 165 -22.94 -10.50 7.96
N LYS A 166 -21.69 -10.64 8.44
CA LYS A 166 -20.84 -11.83 8.32
C LYS A 166 -20.77 -12.41 6.89
N HIS A 167 -20.85 -11.57 5.87
CA HIS A 167 -20.71 -12.00 4.48
C HIS A 167 -19.24 -12.34 4.18
N ARG A 168 -19.01 -13.56 3.68
CA ARG A 168 -17.68 -14.12 3.39
C ARG A 168 -16.84 -13.24 2.44
N ASN A 169 -17.47 -12.61 1.45
CA ASN A 169 -16.76 -11.75 0.49
C ASN A 169 -16.29 -10.44 1.15
N ASP A 170 -17.07 -9.89 2.08
CA ASP A 170 -16.74 -8.64 2.77
C ASP A 170 -15.58 -8.82 3.76
N THR A 171 -15.47 -9.98 4.39
CA THR A 171 -14.29 -10.33 5.22
C THR A 171 -13.01 -10.35 4.37
N THR A 172 -13.07 -10.93 3.17
CA THR A 172 -11.91 -10.99 2.26
C THR A 172 -11.48 -9.58 1.81
N LYS A 173 -12.47 -8.73 1.47
CA LYS A 173 -12.23 -7.32 1.13
C LYS A 173 -11.61 -6.56 2.30
N PHE A 174 -12.15 -6.76 3.50
CA PHE A 174 -11.68 -6.09 4.71
C PHE A 174 -10.23 -6.48 5.02
N ASN A 175 -9.90 -7.77 4.99
CA ASN A 175 -8.55 -8.27 5.34
C ASN A 175 -7.47 -7.76 4.37
N LEU A 176 -7.75 -7.78 3.07
CA LEU A 176 -6.86 -7.17 2.09
C LEU A 176 -6.79 -5.65 2.24
N GLY A 177 -7.94 -5.01 2.51
CA GLY A 177 -8.06 -3.58 2.73
C GLY A 177 -7.23 -3.08 3.91
N VAL A 178 -7.27 -3.77 5.05
CA VAL A 178 -6.43 -3.49 6.24
C VAL A 178 -4.96 -3.55 5.88
N THR A 179 -4.56 -4.51 5.04
CA THR A 179 -3.16 -4.64 4.61
C THR A 179 -2.72 -3.49 3.72
N ILE A 180 -3.56 -3.10 2.75
CA ILE A 180 -3.29 -1.95 1.88
C ILE A 180 -3.26 -0.66 2.72
N LEU A 181 -4.17 -0.50 3.70
CA LEU A 181 -4.21 0.65 4.59
C LEU A 181 -2.97 0.74 5.46
N LEU A 182 -2.48 -0.39 5.99
CA LEU A 182 -1.24 -0.43 6.77
C LEU A 182 -0.02 -0.02 5.92
N ILE A 183 0.07 -0.53 4.69
CA ILE A 183 1.13 -0.13 3.75
C ILE A 183 1.02 1.37 3.44
N TYR A 184 -0.19 1.88 3.24
CA TYR A 184 -0.42 3.28 2.92
C TYR A 184 -0.17 4.22 4.11
N LEU A 185 -0.41 3.77 5.35
CA LEU A 185 -0.04 4.50 6.56
C LEU A 185 1.45 4.82 6.60
N TRP A 186 2.31 3.89 6.15
CA TRP A 186 3.75 4.15 6.05
C TRP A 186 4.09 5.18 4.97
N VAL A 187 3.33 5.25 3.86
CA VAL A 187 3.48 6.33 2.86
C VAL A 187 3.12 7.69 3.47
N VAL A 188 2.04 7.76 4.24
CA VAL A 188 1.63 8.97 4.98
C VAL A 188 2.74 9.38 5.95
N ALA A 189 3.24 8.44 6.76
CA ALA A 189 4.28 8.70 7.76
C ALA A 189 5.59 9.19 7.13
N LEU A 190 6.03 8.57 6.02
CA LEU A 190 7.22 9.00 5.28
C LEU A 190 7.05 10.34 4.57
N SER A 191 5.81 10.73 4.24
CA SER A 191 5.48 12.01 3.60
C SER A 191 5.23 13.14 4.61
N PHE A 192 5.27 12.84 5.91
CA PHE A 192 5.00 13.81 6.97
C PHE A 192 5.99 14.99 6.99
N PRO A 193 7.31 14.82 6.78
CA PRO A 193 8.25 15.96 6.71
C PRO A 193 7.89 16.98 5.62
N ALA A 194 7.43 16.50 4.45
CA ALA A 194 6.98 17.37 3.36
C ALA A 194 5.73 18.18 3.77
N SER A 195 4.81 17.57 4.51
CA SER A 195 3.63 18.26 5.04
C SER A 195 3.98 19.35 6.06
N ILE A 196 4.99 19.11 6.92
CA ILE A 196 5.48 20.10 7.88
C ILE A 196 6.15 21.27 7.14
N SER A 197 6.98 20.97 6.14
CA SER A 197 7.65 21.98 5.33
C SER A 197 6.64 22.88 4.62
N TRP A 198 5.64 22.29 3.97
CA TRP A 198 4.53 23.02 3.35
C TRP A 198 3.77 23.88 4.37
N ALA A 199 3.39 23.32 5.53
CA ALA A 199 2.67 24.05 6.56
C ALA A 199 3.43 25.28 7.09
N LYS A 200 4.76 25.20 7.17
CA LYS A 200 5.62 26.35 7.51
C LYS A 200 5.68 27.39 6.38
N ASN A 201 5.72 26.94 5.13
CA ASN A 201 5.85 27.79 3.96
C ASN A 201 4.54 28.45 3.50
N MET A 202 3.39 28.02 4.05
CA MET A 202 2.04 28.54 3.73
C MET A 202 1.89 30.06 3.86
N ARG A 203 2.73 30.72 4.66
CA ARG A 203 2.73 32.18 4.79
C ARG A 203 3.29 32.90 3.57
N TYR A 204 4.12 32.23 2.78
CA TYR A 204 4.85 32.83 1.66
C TYR A 204 4.31 32.34 0.32
N THR A 205 4.10 31.03 0.18
CA THR A 205 3.62 30.42 -1.06
C THR A 205 2.74 29.21 -0.75
N PHE A 206 1.64 29.06 -1.49
CA PHE A 206 0.73 27.92 -1.36
C PHE A 206 1.26 26.64 -2.02
N ILE A 207 2.26 26.78 -2.89
CA ILE A 207 2.90 25.69 -3.63
C ILE A 207 4.24 25.40 -2.94
N LEU A 208 4.54 24.12 -2.72
CA LEU A 208 5.87 23.72 -2.26
C LEU A 208 6.80 23.54 -3.48
N PRO A 209 7.81 24.40 -3.70
CA PRO A 209 8.81 24.19 -4.74
C PRO A 209 9.72 23.01 -4.38
N ASP A 210 10.15 22.25 -5.40
CA ASP A 210 11.13 21.15 -5.32
C ASP A 210 10.79 19.97 -4.38
N ASP A 211 9.53 19.52 -4.38
CA ASP A 211 9.14 18.28 -3.69
C ASP A 211 9.56 17.04 -4.49
N SER A 212 10.65 16.39 -4.05
CA SER A 212 11.18 15.15 -4.63
C SER A 212 10.20 13.97 -4.56
N ASN A 213 9.21 14.04 -3.67
CA ASN A 213 8.20 13.00 -3.47
C ASN A 213 6.86 13.33 -4.17
N LYS A 214 6.77 14.45 -4.92
CA LYS A 214 5.53 14.89 -5.55
C LYS A 214 4.97 13.85 -6.53
N LEU A 215 5.82 13.32 -7.41
CA LEU A 215 5.40 12.33 -8.41
C LEU A 215 4.86 11.05 -7.74
N MET A 216 5.53 10.56 -6.70
CA MET A 216 5.10 9.36 -5.98
C MET A 216 3.85 9.60 -5.15
N SER A 217 3.69 10.80 -4.62
CA SER A 217 2.46 11.18 -3.95
C SER A 217 1.28 11.15 -4.91
N VAL A 218 1.42 11.71 -6.11
CA VAL A 218 0.38 11.65 -7.14
C VAL A 218 0.08 10.20 -7.55
N LEU A 219 1.11 9.40 -7.82
CA LEU A 219 0.93 7.98 -8.20
C LEU A 219 0.28 7.15 -7.10
N SER A 220 0.65 7.37 -5.83
CA SER A 220 0.07 6.64 -4.69
C SER A 220 -1.39 7.04 -4.45
N VAL A 221 -1.72 8.34 -4.55
CA VAL A 221 -3.10 8.83 -4.47
C VAL A 221 -3.95 8.27 -5.61
N LEU A 222 -3.45 8.25 -6.85
CA LEU A 222 -4.14 7.63 -7.98
C LEU A 222 -4.37 6.13 -7.75
N SER A 223 -3.35 5.43 -7.26
CA SER A 223 -3.43 3.99 -6.98
C SER A 223 -4.47 3.69 -5.92
N ILE A 224 -4.48 4.41 -4.79
CA ILE A 224 -5.46 4.22 -3.73
C ILE A 224 -6.86 4.61 -4.19
N SER A 225 -7.00 5.73 -4.90
CA SER A 225 -8.30 6.15 -5.45
C SER A 225 -8.89 5.08 -6.37
N CYS A 226 -8.06 4.50 -7.23
CA CYS A 226 -8.45 3.38 -8.09
C CYS A 226 -8.85 2.13 -7.27
N LEU A 227 -8.05 1.75 -6.28
CA LEU A 227 -8.35 0.59 -5.42
C LEU A 227 -9.63 0.77 -4.58
N VAL A 228 -9.93 2.00 -4.19
CA VAL A 228 -11.15 2.39 -3.46
C VAL A 228 -12.38 2.29 -4.33
N VAL A 229 -12.30 2.78 -5.58
CA VAL A 229 -13.41 2.72 -6.55
C VAL A 229 -13.63 1.28 -7.02
N LEU A 230 -12.56 0.53 -7.27
CA LEU A 230 -12.61 -0.88 -7.67
C LEU A 230 -12.59 -1.79 -6.43
N ASP A 231 -13.71 -1.85 -5.73
CA ASP A 231 -13.88 -2.50 -4.42
C ASP A 231 -13.86 -4.06 -4.43
N ASN A 232 -13.64 -4.71 -5.58
CA ASN A 232 -13.75 -6.16 -5.73
C ASN A 232 -12.38 -6.86 -5.95
N PRO A 233 -11.73 -7.39 -4.90
CA PRO A 233 -10.42 -8.03 -5.01
C PRO A 233 -10.48 -9.46 -5.53
N ILE A 234 -11.58 -10.19 -5.28
CA ILE A 234 -11.72 -11.60 -5.69
C ILE A 234 -11.76 -11.74 -7.21
N SER A 235 -12.26 -10.72 -7.90
CA SER A 235 -12.44 -10.73 -9.34
C SER A 235 -11.09 -10.74 -10.07
N ALA A 236 -10.09 -9.98 -9.59
CA ALA A 236 -8.76 -9.89 -10.20
C ALA A 236 -7.79 -11.02 -9.81
N ARG A 237 -8.30 -12.16 -9.32
CA ARG A 237 -7.47 -13.24 -8.74
C ARG A 237 -6.42 -13.83 -9.69
N GLU A 238 -6.71 -13.88 -10.99
CA GLU A 238 -5.83 -14.53 -11.96
C GLU A 238 -4.57 -13.70 -12.16
N SER A 239 -4.74 -12.38 -12.21
CA SER A 239 -3.65 -11.42 -12.29
C SER A 239 -2.74 -11.43 -11.04
N TYR A 240 -3.22 -11.89 -9.88
CA TYR A 240 -2.39 -12.05 -8.68
C TYR A 240 -1.29 -13.11 -8.83
N LEU A 241 -1.34 -13.96 -9.86
CA LEU A 241 -0.23 -14.83 -10.24
C LEU A 241 1.04 -14.03 -10.57
N TYR A 242 0.90 -12.86 -11.21
CA TYR A 242 2.04 -12.03 -11.62
C TYR A 242 2.38 -10.97 -10.58
N VAL A 243 1.37 -10.43 -9.88
CA VAL A 243 1.60 -9.38 -8.87
C VAL A 243 2.35 -9.91 -7.66
N ALA A 244 1.99 -11.10 -7.15
CA ALA A 244 2.60 -11.62 -5.94
C ALA A 244 4.13 -11.85 -6.05
N PRO A 245 4.68 -12.46 -7.12
CA PRO A 245 6.13 -12.53 -7.30
C PRO A 245 6.76 -11.15 -7.54
N ALA A 246 6.08 -10.22 -8.23
CA ALA A 246 6.58 -8.85 -8.38
C ALA A 246 6.73 -8.14 -7.01
N VAL A 247 5.73 -8.26 -6.12
CA VAL A 247 5.80 -7.75 -4.75
C VAL A 247 6.94 -8.43 -3.95
N TYR A 248 7.18 -9.72 -4.18
CA TYR A 248 8.32 -10.41 -3.57
C TYR A 248 9.66 -9.83 -4.03
N VAL A 249 9.85 -9.62 -5.34
CA VAL A 249 11.06 -8.99 -5.90
C VAL A 249 11.25 -7.58 -5.33
N VAL A 250 10.20 -6.77 -5.25
CA VAL A 250 10.26 -5.43 -4.64
C VAL A 250 10.70 -5.50 -3.17
N ASN A 251 10.23 -6.50 -2.40
CA ASN A 251 10.69 -6.68 -1.01
C ASN A 251 12.19 -7.04 -0.94
N VAL A 252 12.70 -7.85 -1.86
CA VAL A 252 14.14 -8.17 -1.93
C VAL A 252 14.95 -6.92 -2.26
N LEU A 253 14.51 -6.12 -3.24
CA LEU A 253 15.15 -4.85 -3.59
C LEU A 253 15.12 -3.85 -2.43
N LEU A 254 14.01 -3.79 -1.68
CA LEU A 254 13.89 -2.92 -0.51
C LEU A 254 14.91 -3.27 0.58
N LEU A 255 15.18 -4.56 0.80
CA LEU A 255 16.19 -4.99 1.77
C LEU A 255 17.63 -4.72 1.31
N LEU A 256 17.87 -4.63 0.00
CA LEU A 256 19.19 -4.30 -0.57
C LEU A 256 19.48 -2.80 -0.63
N TYR A 257 18.47 -1.98 -0.94
CA TYR A 257 18.65 -0.56 -1.28
C TYR A 257 17.87 0.41 -0.36
N GLY A 258 17.17 -0.10 0.65
CA GLY A 258 16.32 0.70 1.54
C GLY A 258 16.92 1.02 2.91
N MET A 259 18.19 0.71 3.17
CA MET A 259 18.83 0.94 4.48
C MET A 259 19.38 2.36 4.62
N VAL A 260 19.81 2.99 3.52
CA VAL A 260 20.43 4.33 3.54
C VAL A 260 19.44 5.45 3.26
N SER A 261 18.47 5.24 2.36
CA SER A 261 17.57 6.31 1.91
C SER A 261 16.09 5.97 2.09
N LEU A 262 15.41 6.79 2.90
CA LEU A 262 13.97 6.69 3.13
C LEU A 262 13.12 6.93 1.86
N TYR A 263 13.60 7.75 0.93
CA TYR A 263 12.87 8.05 -0.32
C TYR A 263 12.71 6.81 -1.22
N ARG A 264 13.71 5.92 -1.21
CA ARG A 264 13.67 4.66 -1.98
C ARG A 264 12.58 3.71 -1.49
N ILE A 265 12.26 3.78 -0.20
CA ILE A 265 11.16 3.02 0.40
C ILE A 265 9.82 3.49 -0.17
N VAL A 266 9.63 4.81 -0.33
CA VAL A 266 8.39 5.37 -0.90
C VAL A 266 8.21 4.94 -2.36
N TYR A 267 9.30 4.87 -3.14
CA TYR A 267 9.27 4.33 -4.51
C TYR A 267 8.82 2.87 -4.55
N ALA A 268 9.43 2.03 -3.70
CA ALA A 268 9.09 0.62 -3.62
C ALA A 268 7.62 0.41 -3.20
N VAL A 269 7.15 1.09 -2.15
CA VAL A 269 5.78 0.97 -1.68
C VAL A 269 4.77 1.46 -2.72
N THR A 270 5.04 2.60 -3.36
CA THR A 270 4.16 3.14 -4.40
C THR A 270 4.08 2.22 -5.62
N SER A 271 5.18 1.57 -6.01
CA SER A 271 5.18 0.59 -7.09
C SER A 271 4.29 -0.62 -6.81
N VAL A 272 4.26 -1.10 -5.55
CA VAL A 272 3.38 -2.19 -5.11
C VAL A 272 1.91 -1.78 -5.18
N LEU A 273 1.59 -0.58 -4.69
CA LEU A 273 0.22 -0.05 -4.75
C LEU A 273 -0.25 0.14 -6.20
N LEU A 274 0.62 0.65 -7.07
CA LEU A 274 0.34 0.82 -8.49
C LEU A 274 0.10 -0.53 -9.17
N GLY A 275 0.95 -1.53 -8.91
CA GLY A 275 0.77 -2.87 -9.46
C GLY A 275 -0.57 -3.50 -9.07
N LEU A 276 -1.01 -3.30 -7.82
CA LEU A 276 -2.33 -3.73 -7.36
C LEU A 276 -3.46 -2.97 -8.05
N ALA A 277 -3.33 -1.64 -8.19
CA ALA A 277 -4.33 -0.79 -8.85
C ALA A 277 -4.51 -1.14 -10.33
N VAL A 278 -3.40 -1.21 -11.08
CA VAL A 278 -3.37 -1.59 -12.50
C VAL A 278 -4.02 -2.96 -12.70
N THR A 279 -3.71 -3.92 -11.82
CA THR A 279 -4.30 -5.25 -11.88
C THR A 279 -5.83 -5.21 -11.77
N ARG A 280 -6.38 -4.39 -10.87
CA ARG A 280 -7.82 -4.22 -10.76
C ARG A 280 -8.41 -3.49 -11.96
N MET A 281 -7.72 -2.47 -12.49
CA MET A 281 -8.16 -1.76 -13.70
C MET A 281 -8.23 -2.68 -14.92
N VAL A 282 -7.17 -3.44 -15.18
CA VAL A 282 -7.11 -4.36 -16.33
C VAL A 282 -8.24 -5.39 -16.26
N TYR A 283 -8.51 -5.92 -15.05
CA TYR A 283 -9.64 -6.82 -14.87
C TYR A 283 -10.97 -6.14 -15.18
N TYR A 284 -11.18 -4.91 -14.66
CA TYR A 284 -12.39 -4.12 -14.90
C TYR A 284 -12.60 -3.85 -16.38
N PHE A 285 -11.57 -3.45 -17.13
CA PHE A 285 -11.69 -3.22 -18.57
C PHE A 285 -12.01 -4.50 -19.34
N LYS A 286 -11.37 -5.62 -18.98
CA LYS A 286 -11.56 -6.91 -19.69
C LYS A 286 -12.96 -7.51 -19.48
N HIS A 287 -13.57 -7.33 -18.30
CA HIS A 287 -14.84 -7.98 -17.96
C HIS A 287 -16.01 -7.00 -17.79
N GLY A 288 -15.76 -5.71 -17.58
CA GLY A 288 -16.77 -4.66 -17.50
C GLY A 288 -17.52 -4.47 -18.82
N GLN A 289 -16.84 -4.64 -19.95
CA GLN A 289 -17.47 -4.61 -21.28
C GLN A 289 -18.53 -5.70 -21.51
N HIS A 290 -18.51 -6.79 -20.72
CA HIS A 290 -19.51 -7.86 -20.85
C HIS A 290 -20.78 -7.62 -20.00
N ILE A 291 -20.75 -6.71 -19.02
CA ILE A 291 -21.91 -6.46 -18.15
C ILE A 291 -22.88 -5.47 -18.82
N ASP A 292 -22.36 -4.47 -19.53
CA ASP A 292 -23.21 -3.47 -20.20
C ASP A 292 -23.94 -4.00 -21.45
N ILE A 293 -23.50 -5.13 -22.04
CA ILE A 293 -24.18 -5.77 -23.19
C ILE A 293 -25.26 -6.76 -22.73
N GLY A 294 -25.24 -7.17 -21.44
CA GLY A 294 -26.15 -8.18 -20.88
C GLY A 294 -27.39 -7.63 -20.18
N GLN A 295 -27.44 -6.33 -19.85
CA GLN A 295 -28.60 -5.71 -19.19
C GLN A 295 -29.57 -5.00 -20.13
N ASP A 296 -29.30 -4.95 -21.44
CA ASP A 296 -30.22 -4.38 -22.45
C ASP A 296 -31.11 -5.45 -23.13
N LYS A 297 -31.15 -6.67 -22.56
CA LYS A 297 -31.99 -7.79 -23.03
C LYS A 297 -32.55 -8.58 -21.85
N SER A 298 -33.38 -7.95 -21.04
CA SER A 298 -34.38 -8.64 -20.22
C SER A 298 -35.42 -7.62 -19.76
N ASP A 299 -36.47 -7.52 -20.58
CA ASP A 299 -37.87 -7.20 -20.30
C ASP A 299 -38.24 -6.11 -19.27
#